data_AF-A0A831UWW1-F1
#
_entry.id   AF-A0A831UWW1-F1
#
_cell.length_a   1.000
_cell.length_b   1.000
_cell.length_c   1.000
_cell.angle_alpha   90.00
_cell.angle_beta   90.00
_cell.angle_gamma   90.00
#
_symmetry.space_group_name_H-M   'P 1'
#
loop_
_entity.id
_entity.type
_entity.pdbx_description
1 polymer ?
#
loop_
_entity_poly.entity_id
_entity_poly.type
_entity_poly.pdbx_seq_one_letter_code
_entity_poly.pdbx_strand_id
1 'polypeptide(L)'
;MVARAALRIIEGFDEREPVPPAIPDRSLVAAGALLHDIAKTLCLKNSCDHARKGAEICVLLGYPEIASIVEEHVVLKDHDPRRRSLGMFNAPEIIYYADKRVRHKEIVSLEDRLEYILEHYGNGDPEMHRLIRLNFDKCFELEEYLFAFLPFSP
;
A
#
# COMPACT_ATOMS: atom_id res chain seq x y z
N MET A 1 10.93 1.75 6.63
CA MET A 1 10.78 0.34 6.22
C MET A 1 9.89 0.21 5.00
N VAL A 2 8.67 0.80 5.01
CA VAL A 2 7.77 0.83 3.83
C VAL A 2 8.46 1.31 2.56
N ALA A 3 9.18 2.44 2.60
CA ALA A 3 9.93 2.93 1.45
C ALA A 3 10.95 1.94 0.89
N ARG A 4 11.62 1.15 1.75
CA ARG A 4 12.57 0.13 1.31
C ARG A 4 11.85 -1.05 0.63
N ALA A 5 10.73 -1.49 1.19
CA ALA A 5 9.91 -2.56 0.59
C ALA A 5 9.33 -2.11 -0.77
N ALA A 6 8.76 -0.90 -0.84
CA ALA A 6 8.22 -0.33 -2.06
C ALA A 6 9.28 -0.18 -3.17
N LEU A 7 10.47 0.33 -2.82
CA LEU A 7 11.56 0.48 -3.79
C LEU A 7 12.12 -0.87 -4.25
N ARG A 8 12.15 -1.89 -3.37
CA ARG A 8 12.57 -3.24 -3.78
C ARG A 8 11.65 -3.83 -4.84
N ILE A 9 10.35 -3.56 -4.76
CA ILE A 9 9.37 -3.98 -5.79
C ILE A 9 9.65 -3.28 -7.11
N ILE A 10 9.84 -1.95 -7.09
CA ILE A 10 10.17 -1.18 -8.30
C ILE A 10 11.45 -1.67 -8.95
N GLU A 11 12.51 -1.87 -8.16
CA GLU A 11 13.80 -2.39 -8.66
C GLU A 11 13.65 -3.83 -9.20
N GLY A 12 12.80 -4.65 -8.58
CA GLY A 12 12.55 -6.02 -9.01
C GLY A 12 11.84 -6.12 -10.37
N PHE A 13 11.08 -5.12 -10.79
CA PHE A 13 10.41 -5.13 -12.10
C PHE A 13 11.38 -5.06 -13.28
N ASP A 14 12.55 -4.44 -13.09
CA ASP A 14 13.61 -4.36 -14.10
C ASP A 14 14.47 -5.65 -14.15
N GLU A 15 14.34 -6.52 -13.14
CA GLU A 15 15.16 -7.73 -12.97
C GLU A 15 14.54 -9.00 -13.59
N ARG A 16 13.28 -8.93 -14.09
CA ARG A 16 12.55 -10.07 -14.64
C ARG A 16 11.87 -9.73 -15.97
N GLU A 17 11.93 -10.68 -16.91
CA GLU A 17 11.17 -10.63 -18.15
C GLU A 17 9.83 -11.40 -18.04
N PRO A 18 8.73 -10.90 -18.64
CA PRO A 18 8.64 -9.61 -19.33
C PRO A 18 8.65 -8.44 -18.34
N VAL A 19 9.38 -7.38 -18.66
CA VAL A 19 9.30 -6.12 -17.90
C VAL A 19 7.87 -5.58 -17.96
N PRO A 20 7.25 -5.20 -16.83
CA PRO A 20 5.90 -4.67 -16.85
C PRO A 20 5.81 -3.39 -17.70
N PRO A 21 4.81 -3.25 -18.58
CA PRO A 21 4.75 -2.18 -19.58
C PRO A 21 4.47 -0.79 -18.99
N ALA A 22 3.98 -0.72 -17.74
CA ALA A 22 3.74 0.54 -17.06
C ALA A 22 3.95 0.37 -15.55
N ILE A 23 5.06 0.91 -15.04
CA ILE A 23 5.39 0.97 -13.62
C ILE A 23 5.44 2.44 -13.17
N PRO A 24 5.12 2.75 -11.90
CA PRO A 24 5.12 4.12 -11.43
C PRO A 24 6.55 4.67 -11.27
N ASP A 25 6.70 5.99 -11.36
CA ASP A 25 7.98 6.67 -11.16
C ASP A 25 8.58 6.36 -9.77
N ARG A 26 9.87 6.04 -9.76
CA ARG A 26 10.59 5.64 -8.54
C ARG A 26 10.62 6.75 -7.49
N SER A 27 10.77 8.01 -7.90
CA SER A 27 10.81 9.15 -6.98
C SER A 27 9.43 9.40 -6.37
N LEU A 28 8.38 9.25 -7.17
CA LEU A 28 6.99 9.34 -6.73
C LEU A 28 6.67 8.25 -5.68
N VAL A 29 7.07 7.00 -5.93
CA VAL A 29 6.92 5.89 -4.98
C VAL A 29 7.70 6.16 -3.69
N ALA A 30 8.95 6.62 -3.80
CA ALA A 30 9.75 6.95 -2.62
C ALA A 30 9.09 8.04 -1.75
N ALA A 31 8.63 9.13 -2.37
CA ALA A 31 7.96 10.23 -1.67
C ALA A 31 6.63 9.78 -1.05
N GLY A 32 5.80 9.03 -1.79
CA GLY A 32 4.56 8.46 -1.28
C GLY A 32 4.79 7.53 -0.08
N ALA A 33 5.80 6.66 -0.15
CA ALA A 33 6.15 5.77 0.96
C ALA A 33 6.65 6.50 2.21
N LEU A 34 7.34 7.63 2.05
CA LEU A 34 7.80 8.44 3.18
C LEU A 34 6.65 9.24 3.82
N LEU A 35 5.65 9.61 3.03
CA LEU A 35 4.57 10.51 3.44
C LEU A 35 3.22 9.81 3.72
N HIS A 36 3.07 8.52 3.42
CA HIS A 36 1.79 7.79 3.56
C HIS A 36 1.12 7.98 4.93
N ASP A 37 1.91 8.01 6.01
CA ASP A 37 1.43 8.12 7.39
C ASP A 37 1.60 9.54 7.98
N ILE A 38 1.78 10.58 7.14
CA ILE A 38 2.09 11.96 7.61
C ILE A 38 1.09 12.51 8.64
N ALA A 39 -0.19 12.11 8.57
CA ALA A 39 -1.23 12.55 9.51
C ALA A 39 -1.46 11.58 10.68
N LYS A 40 -0.77 10.45 10.77
CA LYS A 40 -1.05 9.40 11.77
C LYS A 40 -0.98 9.91 13.20
N THR A 41 0.08 10.64 13.56
CA THR A 41 0.23 11.20 14.90
C THR A 41 -0.88 12.20 15.26
N LEU A 42 -1.38 12.96 14.28
CA LEU A 42 -2.51 13.88 14.46
C LEU A 42 -3.81 13.12 14.73
N CYS A 43 -4.03 12.01 14.01
CA CYS A 43 -5.25 11.22 14.12
C CYS A 43 -5.27 10.27 15.32
N LEU A 44 -4.12 9.85 15.84
CA LEU A 44 -4.05 9.11 17.12
C LEU A 44 -4.66 9.89 18.28
N LYS A 45 -4.65 11.23 18.23
CA LYS A 45 -5.21 12.09 19.28
C LYS A 45 -6.69 12.44 19.08
N ASN A 46 -7.18 12.42 17.84
CA ASN A 46 -8.47 13.01 17.47
C ASN A 46 -9.42 12.03 16.78
N SER A 47 -9.08 10.74 16.70
CA SER A 47 -9.85 9.69 16.03
C SER A 47 -10.33 10.12 14.62
N CYS A 48 -9.36 10.49 13.76
CA CYS A 48 -9.64 10.82 12.36
C CYS A 48 -9.10 9.76 11.39
N ASP A 49 -9.63 9.79 10.16
CA ASP A 49 -9.06 9.10 9.01
C ASP A 49 -7.72 9.75 8.64
N HIS A 50 -6.61 9.07 8.95
CA HIS A 50 -5.27 9.60 8.71
C HIS A 50 -4.87 9.60 7.24
N ALA A 51 -5.43 8.71 6.42
CA ALA A 51 -5.17 8.70 4.99
C ALA A 51 -5.78 9.93 4.33
N ARG A 52 -7.06 10.20 4.60
CA ARG A 52 -7.76 11.40 4.12
C ARG A 52 -7.11 12.67 4.64
N LYS A 53 -6.77 12.72 5.93
CA LYS A 53 -6.12 13.89 6.53
C LYS A 53 -4.71 14.11 5.98
N GLY A 54 -3.96 13.04 5.70
CA GLY A 54 -2.64 13.11 5.09
C GLY A 54 -2.70 13.63 3.65
N ALA A 55 -3.71 13.21 2.89
CA ALA A 55 -3.97 13.72 1.55
C ALA A 55 -4.27 15.22 1.56
N GLU A 56 -5.13 15.69 2.47
CA GLU A 56 -5.39 17.13 2.67
C GLU A 56 -4.09 17.91 2.93
N ILE A 57 -3.21 17.40 3.80
CA ILE A 57 -1.90 18.02 4.09
C ILE A 57 -1.04 18.09 2.82
N CYS A 58 -0.98 17.01 2.04
CA CYS A 58 -0.18 16.99 0.81
C CYS A 58 -0.69 18.00 -0.22
N VAL A 59 -2.01 18.12 -0.41
CA VAL A 59 -2.61 19.12 -1.30
C VAL A 59 -2.26 20.54 -0.84
N LEU A 60 -2.41 20.83 0.46
CA LEU A 60 -2.10 22.16 1.02
C LEU A 60 -0.64 22.55 0.86
N LEU A 61 0.27 21.57 0.84
CA LEU A 61 1.71 21.78 0.62
C LEU A 61 2.11 21.81 -0.87
N GLY A 62 1.16 21.64 -1.79
CA GLY A 62 1.41 21.68 -3.24
C GLY A 62 1.87 20.34 -3.84
N TYR A 63 1.53 19.21 -3.21
CA TYR A 63 1.87 17.85 -3.67
C TYR A 63 0.62 17.00 -3.98
N PRO A 64 -0.21 17.38 -4.98
CA PRO A 64 -1.45 16.67 -5.29
C PRO A 64 -1.24 15.23 -5.78
N GLU A 65 -0.13 14.94 -6.46
CA GLU A 65 0.20 13.59 -6.94
C GLU A 65 0.58 12.65 -5.79
N ILE A 66 1.16 13.19 -4.71
CA ILE A 66 1.42 12.42 -3.48
C ILE A 66 0.13 12.26 -2.68
N ALA A 67 -0.75 13.26 -2.70
CA ALA A 67 -2.01 13.22 -1.99
C ALA A 67 -2.86 12.00 -2.38
N SER A 68 -2.93 11.65 -3.68
CA SER A 68 -3.67 10.46 -4.13
C SER A 68 -3.08 9.16 -3.57
N ILE A 69 -1.75 9.05 -3.49
CA ILE A 69 -1.06 7.90 -2.89
C ILE A 69 -1.35 7.81 -1.40
N VAL A 70 -1.27 8.93 -0.69
CA VAL A 70 -1.53 9.02 0.74
C VAL A 70 -2.99 8.72 1.06
N GLU A 71 -3.94 9.12 0.22
CA GLU A 71 -5.35 8.84 0.46
C GLU A 71 -5.69 7.35 0.34
N GLU A 72 -5.00 6.62 -0.52
CA GLU A 72 -5.34 5.25 -0.90
C GLU A 72 -4.48 4.16 -0.22
N HIS A 73 -3.45 4.54 0.56
CA HIS A 73 -2.51 3.57 1.13
C HIS A 73 -3.16 2.55 2.09
N VAL A 74 -4.25 2.94 2.78
CA VAL A 74 -4.99 2.03 3.68
C VAL A 74 -5.97 1.16 2.88
N VAL A 75 -6.76 1.79 2.01
CA VAL A 75 -7.80 1.18 1.16
C VAL A 75 -7.65 1.73 -0.26
N LEU A 76 -7.36 0.87 -1.22
CA LEU A 76 -7.31 1.24 -2.63
C LEU A 76 -8.71 1.53 -3.18
N LYS A 77 -8.80 2.49 -4.11
CA LYS A 77 -10.03 2.77 -4.84
C LYS A 77 -10.15 1.93 -6.12
N ASP A 78 -9.02 1.68 -6.79
CA ASP A 78 -8.96 0.89 -8.02
C ASP A 78 -8.44 -0.54 -7.76
N HIS A 79 -9.13 -1.51 -8.36
CA HIS A 79 -8.83 -2.94 -8.27
C HIS A 79 -8.83 -3.65 -9.63
N ASP A 80 -8.69 -2.93 -10.76
CA ASP A 80 -8.82 -3.52 -12.11
C ASP A 80 -7.87 -4.73 -12.33
N PRO A 81 -8.42 -5.96 -12.37
CA PRO A 81 -7.61 -7.16 -12.54
C PRO A 81 -7.05 -7.29 -13.96
N ARG A 82 -7.69 -6.72 -14.98
CA ARG A 82 -7.18 -6.76 -16.35
C ARG A 82 -5.92 -5.93 -16.47
N ARG A 83 -5.93 -4.71 -15.92
CA ARG A 83 -4.75 -3.84 -15.88
C ARG A 83 -3.57 -4.53 -15.17
N ARG A 84 -3.82 -5.12 -14.01
CA ARG A 84 -2.81 -5.84 -13.21
C ARG A 84 -2.27 -7.08 -13.92
N SER A 85 -3.12 -7.86 -14.58
CA SER A 85 -2.69 -9.03 -15.38
C SER A 85 -1.77 -8.67 -16.54
N LEU A 86 -1.83 -7.42 -17.02
CA LEU A 86 -0.96 -6.89 -18.06
C LEU A 86 0.31 -6.24 -17.50
N GLY A 87 0.54 -6.31 -16.18
CA GLY A 87 1.72 -5.72 -15.53
C GLY A 87 1.66 -4.19 -15.47
N MET A 88 0.49 -3.59 -15.54
CA MET A 88 0.35 -2.15 -15.39
C MET A 88 0.04 -1.84 -13.93
N PHE A 89 0.97 -1.24 -13.20
CA PHE A 89 0.84 -0.92 -11.76
C PHE A 89 0.96 0.59 -11.51
N ASN A 90 0.29 1.09 -10.48
CA ASN A 90 0.35 2.50 -10.10
C ASN A 90 1.00 2.70 -8.71
N ALA A 91 1.40 3.93 -8.38
CA ALA A 91 2.06 4.22 -7.11
C ALA A 91 1.20 3.88 -5.87
N PRO A 92 -0.11 4.20 -5.82
CA PRO A 92 -0.98 3.76 -4.74
C PRO A 92 -0.92 2.24 -4.46
N GLU A 93 -0.94 1.39 -5.50
CA GLU A 93 -0.87 -0.07 -5.36
C GLU A 93 0.43 -0.53 -4.69
N ILE A 94 1.57 0.04 -5.11
CA ILE A 94 2.88 -0.31 -4.55
C ILE A 94 2.95 0.09 -3.06
N ILE A 95 2.46 1.28 -2.70
CA ILE A 95 2.48 1.74 -1.31
C ILE A 95 1.49 0.98 -0.44
N TYR A 96 0.28 0.72 -0.95
CA TYR A 96 -0.75 -0.06 -0.28
C TYR A 96 -0.25 -1.48 0.08
N TYR A 97 0.42 -2.14 -0.86
CA TYR A 97 1.00 -3.46 -0.63
C TYR A 97 2.19 -3.37 0.34
N ALA A 98 3.15 -2.47 0.08
CA ALA A 98 4.35 -2.33 0.89
C ALA A 98 4.07 -1.98 2.37
N ASP A 99 3.03 -1.18 2.65
CA ASP A 99 2.62 -0.87 4.02
C ASP A 99 2.06 -2.09 4.75
N LYS A 100 1.28 -2.94 4.07
CA LYS A 100 0.75 -4.19 4.63
C LYS A 100 1.85 -5.23 4.85
N ARG A 101 2.92 -5.18 4.05
CA ARG A 101 4.11 -6.01 4.24
C ARG A 101 5.02 -5.56 5.37
N VAL A 102 4.74 -4.44 6.05
CA VAL A 102 5.62 -3.91 7.10
C VAL A 102 4.89 -3.80 8.43
N ARG A 103 5.41 -4.49 9.44
CA ARG A 103 5.02 -4.32 10.84
C ARG A 103 6.17 -3.74 11.62
N HIS A 104 6.02 -2.50 12.10
CA HIS A 104 7.06 -1.74 12.79
C HIS A 104 8.36 -1.63 11.98
N LYS A 105 9.33 -2.51 12.25
CA LYS A 105 10.66 -2.53 11.61
C LYS A 105 10.90 -3.80 10.79
N GLU A 106 9.91 -4.66 10.65
CA GLU A 106 10.03 -6.00 10.06
C GLU A 106 9.15 -6.11 8.81
N ILE A 107 9.62 -6.90 7.84
CA ILE A 107 8.78 -7.35 6.73
C ILE A 107 8.09 -8.63 7.20
N VAL A 108 6.77 -8.71 7.05
CA VAL A 108 5.93 -9.81 7.55
C VAL A 108 5.00 -10.33 6.46
N SER A 109 4.48 -11.55 6.61
CA SER A 109 3.46 -12.09 5.71
C SER A 109 2.18 -11.26 5.73
N LEU A 110 1.38 -11.33 4.66
CA LEU A 110 0.07 -10.67 4.67
C LEU A 110 -0.87 -11.33 5.69
N GLU A 111 -0.72 -12.64 5.92
CA GLU A 111 -1.42 -13.40 6.95
C GLU A 111 -1.07 -12.89 8.36
N ASP A 112 0.22 -12.79 8.69
CA ASP A 112 0.70 -12.29 9.98
C ASP A 112 0.27 -10.85 10.20
N ARG A 113 0.25 -10.05 9.12
CA ARG A 113 -0.24 -8.67 9.18
C ARG A 113 -1.75 -8.64 9.40
N LEU A 114 -2.52 -9.48 8.71
CA LEU A 114 -3.97 -9.57 8.87
C LEU A 114 -4.34 -9.93 10.31
N GLU A 115 -3.69 -10.96 10.87
CA GLU A 115 -3.88 -11.37 12.26
C GLU A 115 -3.59 -10.20 13.21
N TYR A 116 -2.44 -9.54 13.05
CA TYR A 116 -2.08 -8.37 13.85
C TYR A 116 -3.13 -7.25 13.75
N ILE A 117 -3.64 -6.95 12.54
CA ILE A 117 -4.61 -5.87 12.36
C ILE A 117 -5.97 -6.23 12.97
N LEU A 118 -6.41 -7.49 12.85
CA LEU A 118 -7.65 -7.95 13.48
C LEU A 118 -7.58 -7.84 15.01
N GLU A 119 -6.46 -8.23 15.61
CA GLU A 119 -6.25 -8.15 17.06
C GLU A 119 -6.21 -6.70 17.58
N HIS A 120 -5.57 -5.79 16.85
CA HIS A 120 -5.28 -4.44 17.35
C HIS A 120 -6.29 -3.37 16.90
N TYR A 121 -6.99 -3.60 15.79
CA TYR A 121 -7.89 -2.61 15.18
C TYR A 121 -9.30 -3.15 14.92
N GLY A 122 -9.52 -4.46 15.06
CA GLY A 122 -10.84 -5.06 14.88
C GLY A 122 -11.83 -4.69 15.98
N ASN A 123 -11.36 -4.31 17.17
CA ASN A 123 -12.16 -3.90 18.33
C ASN A 123 -13.25 -4.91 18.75
N GLY A 124 -13.14 -6.18 18.33
CA GLY A 124 -14.16 -7.19 18.54
C GLY A 124 -15.45 -6.96 17.74
N ASP A 125 -15.45 -6.00 16.81
CA ASP A 125 -16.58 -5.69 15.94
C ASP A 125 -16.57 -6.62 14.70
N PRO A 126 -17.58 -7.50 14.55
CA PRO A 126 -17.65 -8.44 13.42
C PRO A 126 -17.67 -7.76 12.05
N GLU A 127 -18.27 -6.56 11.93
CA GLU A 127 -18.32 -5.85 10.65
C GLU A 127 -16.96 -5.25 10.32
N MET A 128 -16.25 -4.68 11.31
CA MET A 128 -14.88 -4.24 11.12
C MET A 128 -13.95 -5.40 10.75
N HIS A 129 -14.10 -6.55 11.39
CA HIS A 129 -13.35 -7.76 11.03
C HIS A 129 -13.62 -8.17 9.58
N ARG A 130 -14.89 -8.12 9.13
CA ARG A 130 -15.28 -8.43 7.76
C ARG A 130 -14.65 -7.44 6.76
N LEU A 131 -14.68 -6.14 7.06
CA LEU A 131 -14.08 -5.11 6.21
C LEU A 131 -12.56 -5.23 6.12
N ILE A 132 -11.89 -5.52 7.24
CA ILE A 132 -10.44 -5.77 7.28
C ILE A 132 -10.11 -6.96 6.38
N ARG A 133 -10.82 -8.09 6.52
CA ARG A 133 -10.60 -9.28 5.69
C ARG A 133 -10.80 -8.98 4.20
N LEU A 134 -11.89 -8.32 3.82
CA LEU A 134 -12.15 -7.94 2.43
C LEU A 134 -11.04 -7.06 1.85
N ASN A 135 -10.46 -6.16 2.64
CA ASN A 135 -9.33 -5.35 2.22
C ASN A 135 -8.06 -6.21 2.03
N PHE A 136 -7.81 -7.15 2.93
CA PHE A 136 -6.68 -8.08 2.79
C PHE A 136 -6.84 -9.04 1.61
N ASP A 137 -8.03 -9.55 1.32
CA ASP A 137 -8.31 -10.38 0.15
C ASP A 137 -7.87 -9.68 -1.14
N LYS A 138 -8.22 -8.39 -1.28
CA LYS A 138 -7.77 -7.53 -2.38
C LYS A 138 -6.25 -7.33 -2.40
N CYS A 139 -5.58 -7.39 -1.25
CA CYS A 139 -4.13 -7.29 -1.15
C CYS A 139 -3.43 -8.59 -1.52
N PHE A 140 -4.00 -9.75 -1.18
CA PHE A 140 -3.54 -11.06 -1.65
C PHE A 140 -3.64 -11.16 -3.16
N GLU A 141 -4.76 -10.74 -3.76
CA GLU A 141 -4.89 -10.67 -5.23
C GLU A 141 -3.80 -9.78 -5.85
N LEU A 142 -3.52 -8.62 -5.26
CA LEU A 142 -2.45 -7.73 -5.71
C LEU A 142 -1.07 -8.39 -5.57
N GLU A 143 -0.81 -9.14 -4.49
CA GLU A 143 0.43 -9.89 -4.30
C GLU A 143 0.65 -10.88 -5.46
N GLU A 144 -0.35 -11.69 -5.80
CA GLU A 144 -0.25 -12.62 -6.94
C GLU A 144 0.12 -11.91 -8.25
N TYR A 145 -0.51 -10.77 -8.54
CA TYR A 145 -0.18 -10.00 -9.74
C TYR A 145 1.21 -9.39 -9.69
N LEU A 146 1.63 -8.78 -8.57
CA LEU A 146 2.96 -8.18 -8.44
C LEU A 146 4.04 -9.24 -8.64
N PHE A 147 3.89 -10.40 -7.99
CA PHE A 147 4.89 -11.46 -7.96
C PHE A 147 4.91 -12.32 -9.23
N ALA A 148 3.89 -12.20 -10.08
CA ALA A 148 3.96 -12.68 -11.46
C ALA A 148 5.04 -11.95 -12.29
N PHE A 149 5.47 -10.75 -11.87
CA PHE A 149 6.48 -9.92 -12.55
C PHE A 149 7.76 -9.69 -11.73
N LEU A 150 7.89 -10.24 -10.52
CA LEU A 150 9.10 -10.10 -9.68
C LEU A 150 9.97 -11.36 -9.71
N PRO A 151 11.31 -11.26 -9.61
CA PRO A 151 12.22 -12.42 -9.63
C PRO A 151 12.37 -13.11 -8.27
N PHE A 152 11.62 -12.68 -7.26
CA PHE A 152 11.62 -13.23 -5.91
C PHE A 152 10.18 -13.51 -5.47
N SER A 153 10.01 -14.32 -4.42
CA SER A 153 8.71 -14.59 -3.79
C SER A 153 8.38 -13.56 -2.71
N PRO A 154 7.10 -13.44 -2.29
CA PRO A 154 6.66 -12.51 -1.24
C PRO A 154 7.41 -12.57 0.08
#